data_AF-K5YVF5-F1
#
_entry.id   AF-K5YVF5-F1
#
_cell.length_a   1.000
_cell.length_b   1.000
_cell.length_c   1.000
_cell.angle_alpha   90.00
_cell.angle_beta   90.00
_cell.angle_gamma   90.00
#
_symmetry.space_group_name_H-M   'P 1'
#
loop_
_entity.id
_entity.type
_entity.pdbx_description
1 polymer ?
#
loop_
_entity_poly.entity_id
_entity_poly.type
_entity_poly.pdbx_seq_one_letter_code
_entity_poly.pdbx_strand_id
1 'polypeptide(L)'
;MIEMGTDLGDGIHKVRVAISSKNKGKSGGARIITDITAILSLEKGVITLLYIYDKSERGNISDKEIDELKKILKEIPSNNSYK
;
A
#
# COMPACT_ATOMS: atom_id res chain seq x y z
N MET A 1 17.03 7.08 5.75
CA MET A 1 16.15 6.35 4.82
C MET A 1 14.73 6.84 5.07
N ILE A 2 14.00 7.24 4.02
CA ILE A 2 12.59 7.62 4.15
C ILE A 2 11.83 6.28 4.24
N GLU A 3 11.38 5.91 5.42
CA GLU A 3 10.55 4.73 5.63
C GLU A 3 9.16 5.05 5.06
N MET A 4 8.89 4.59 3.83
CA MET A 4 7.63 4.85 3.11
C MET A 4 6.46 4.01 3.66
N GLY A 5 6.22 4.09 4.97
CA GLY A 5 5.18 3.35 5.67
C GLY A 5 5.72 2.27 6.61
N THR A 6 4.81 1.60 7.32
CA THR A 6 5.14 0.45 8.17
C THR A 6 5.23 -0.80 7.32
N ASP A 7 6.38 -1.49 7.34
CA ASP A 7 6.56 -2.78 6.68
C ASP A 7 5.59 -3.84 7.22
N LEU A 8 4.96 -4.58 6.31
CA LEU A 8 4.04 -5.70 6.57
C LEU A 8 4.61 -7.05 6.06
N GLY A 9 5.87 -7.07 5.64
CA GLY A 9 6.58 -8.19 5.05
C GLY A 9 6.30 -8.37 3.55
N ASP A 10 7.17 -9.13 2.89
CA ASP A 10 7.06 -9.48 1.46
C ASP A 10 7.02 -8.28 0.50
N GLY A 11 7.70 -7.18 0.83
CA GLY A 11 7.69 -5.95 0.02
C GLY A 11 6.45 -5.07 0.21
N ILE A 12 5.46 -5.54 0.98
CA ILE A 12 4.22 -4.82 1.24
C ILE A 12 4.39 -3.84 2.40
N HIS A 13 3.93 -2.61 2.18
CA HIS A 13 4.00 -1.53 3.15
C HIS A 13 2.62 -0.91 3.40
N LYS A 14 2.42 -0.46 4.64
CA LYS A 14 1.27 0.32 5.07
C LYS A 14 1.63 1.79 5.19
N VAL A 15 1.17 2.59 4.24
CA VAL A 15 1.34 4.04 4.24
C VAL A 15 0.16 4.71 4.95
N ARG A 16 0.46 5.66 5.84
CA ARG A 16 -0.53 6.50 6.51
C ARG A 16 -0.61 7.84 5.78
N VAL A 17 -1.77 8.16 5.22
CA VAL A 17 -1.99 9.41 4.48
C VAL A 17 -2.88 10.35 5.29
N ALA A 18 -2.39 11.56 5.55
CA ALA A 18 -3.21 12.62 6.13
C ALA A 18 -4.10 13.25 5.04
N ILE A 19 -5.40 13.40 5.31
CA ILE A 19 -6.34 14.09 4.41
C ILE A 19 -6.81 15.36 5.13
N SER A 20 -6.11 16.47 4.89
CA SER A 20 -6.34 17.75 5.57
C SER A 20 -7.75 18.30 5.32
N SER A 21 -8.27 18.13 4.10
CA SER A 21 -9.60 18.62 3.70
C SER A 21 -10.76 18.04 4.51
N LYS A 22 -10.57 16.93 5.22
CA LYS A 22 -11.61 16.34 6.09
C LYS A 22 -11.76 17.05 7.43
N ASN A 23 -10.79 17.87 7.87
CA ASN A 23 -10.82 18.57 9.17
C ASN A 23 -11.09 17.65 10.39
N LYS A 24 -10.72 16.36 10.32
CA LYS A 24 -10.93 15.35 11.37
C LYS A 24 -9.65 14.97 12.14
N GLY A 25 -8.51 15.61 11.86
CA GLY A 25 -7.23 15.28 12.49
C GLY A 25 -6.78 13.83 12.20
N LYS A 26 -6.10 13.18 13.15
CA LYS A 26 -5.48 11.84 12.99
C LYS A 26 -6.47 10.70 12.68
N SER A 27 -7.78 10.91 12.85
CA SER A 27 -8.82 9.90 12.59
C SER A 27 -9.41 9.96 11.18
N GLY A 28 -9.24 11.06 10.44
CA GLY A 28 -9.76 11.21 9.07
C GLY A 28 -8.76 10.94 7.96
N GLY A 29 -7.61 10.34 8.28
CA GLY A 29 -6.62 9.96 7.27
C GLY A 29 -6.95 8.62 6.59
N ALA A 30 -6.36 8.37 5.43
CA ALA A 30 -6.45 7.09 4.75
C ALA A 30 -5.27 6.18 5.09
N ARG A 31 -5.48 4.87 4.95
CA ARG A 31 -4.41 3.86 4.95
C ARG A 31 -4.33 3.23 3.57
N ILE A 32 -3.10 3.16 3.07
CA ILE A 32 -2.77 2.56 1.79
C ILE A 32 -1.92 1.32 2.07
N ILE A 33 -2.29 0.20 1.48
CA ILE A 33 -1.49 -1.02 1.42
C ILE A 33 -0.95 -1.12 0.00
N THR A 34 0.36 -1.15 -0.13
CA THR A 34 1.03 -1.08 -1.43
C THR A 34 2.26 -1.98 -1.43
N ASP A 35 2.54 -2.58 -2.58
CA ASP A 35 3.82 -3.21 -2.83
C ASP A 35 4.82 -2.15 -3.32
N ILE A 36 5.90 -1.98 -2.57
CA ILE A 36 6.99 -1.08 -2.91
C ILE A 36 8.13 -1.92 -3.47
N THR A 37 7.91 -2.49 -4.66
CA THR A 37 9.04 -2.95 -5.48
C THR A 37 9.73 -1.71 -6.03
N ALA A 38 10.58 -1.09 -5.20
CA ALA A 38 11.26 0.16 -5.52
C ALA A 38 12.16 -0.01 -6.76
N ILE A 39 11.72 0.60 -7.86
CA ILE A 39 12.48 0.94 -9.08
C ILE A 39 12.89 -0.28 -9.91
N LEU A 40 12.08 -0.59 -10.93
CA LEU A 40 12.47 -1.56 -11.98
C LEU A 40 13.40 -0.93 -13.04
N SER A 41 13.51 0.41 -13.13
CA SER A 41 14.57 1.10 -13.87
C SER A 41 14.71 2.56 -13.43
N LEU A 42 15.89 3.18 -13.69
CA LEU A 42 16.16 4.61 -13.43
C LEU A 42 15.13 5.57 -14.07
N GLU A 43 14.31 5.10 -15.01
CA GLU A 43 13.29 5.87 -15.72
C GLU A 43 11.84 5.51 -15.33
N LYS A 44 11.61 4.36 -14.67
CA LYS A 44 10.26 3.87 -14.35
C LYS A 44 10.19 3.30 -12.94
N GLY A 45 9.59 4.07 -12.04
CA GLY A 45 9.07 3.57 -10.77
C GLY A 45 7.63 3.11 -10.94
N VAL A 46 7.35 1.83 -10.69
CA VAL A 46 5.98 1.29 -10.64
C VAL A 46 5.62 1.05 -9.19
N ILE A 47 4.44 1.54 -8.77
CA ILE A 47 3.87 1.28 -7.45
C ILE A 47 2.56 0.54 -7.66
N THR A 48 2.40 -0.61 -7.01
CA THR A 48 1.16 -1.38 -7.05
C THR A 48 0.31 -1.04 -5.83
N LEU A 49 -0.84 -0.42 -6.05
CA LEU A 49 -1.84 -0.17 -5.01
C LEU A 49 -2.66 -1.44 -4.81
N LEU A 50 -2.51 -2.10 -3.65
CA LEU A 50 -3.25 -3.32 -3.32
C LEU A 50 -4.58 -2.99 -2.66
N TYR A 51 -4.58 -2.02 -1.74
CA TYR A 51 -5.78 -1.65 -1.01
C TYR A 51 -5.70 -0.23 -0.44
N ILE A 52 -6.83 0.46 -0.40
CA ILE A 52 -6.97 1.78 0.21
C ILE A 52 -8.27 1.85 1.00
N TYR A 53 -8.22 2.45 2.19
CA TYR A 53 -9.41 2.68 3.00
C TYR A 53 -9.29 3.92 3.88
N ASP A 54 -10.45 4.51 4.19
CA ASP A 54 -10.55 5.56 5.19
C ASP A 54 -10.52 4.96 6.61
N LYS A 55 -9.72 5.56 7.49
CA LYS A 55 -9.69 5.23 8.92
C LYS A 55 -11.01 5.53 9.64
N SER A 56 -11.78 6.51 9.20
CA SER A 56 -13.07 6.82 9.84
C SER A 56 -14.14 5.79 9.53
N GLU A 57 -14.01 5.09 8.41
CA GLU A 57 -14.97 4.06 7.96
C GLU A 57 -14.54 2.66 8.40
N ARG A 58 -13.23 2.46 8.62
CA ARG A 58 -12.66 1.15 8.88
C ARG A 58 -11.53 1.14 9.91
N GLY A 59 -11.55 0.10 10.75
CA GLY A 59 -10.47 -0.24 11.68
C GLY A 59 -9.16 -0.62 10.98
N ASN A 60 -8.18 -1.13 11.73
CA ASN A 60 -6.96 -1.64 11.11
C ASN A 60 -7.29 -2.88 10.25
N ILE A 61 -6.64 -2.98 9.09
CA ILE A 61 -6.57 -4.24 8.33
C ILE A 61 -5.98 -5.34 9.20
N SER A 62 -6.59 -6.53 9.15
CA SER A 62 -6.13 -7.70 9.90
C SER A 62 -4.99 -8.43 9.19
N ASP A 63 -4.22 -9.23 9.93
CA ASP A 63 -3.11 -10.02 9.35
C ASP A 63 -3.62 -11.01 8.30
N LYS A 64 -4.80 -11.60 8.53
CA LYS A 64 -5.46 -12.50 7.57
C LYS A 64 -5.72 -11.82 6.22
N GLU A 65 -6.21 -10.58 6.24
CA GLU A 65 -6.47 -9.83 5.01
C GLU A 65 -5.18 -9.44 4.30
N ILE A 66 -4.11 -9.13 5.06
CA ILE A 66 -2.78 -8.90 4.49
C ILE A 66 -2.30 -10.15 3.76
N ASP A 67 -2.48 -11.34 4.35
CA ASP A 67 -2.11 -12.61 3.72
C ASP A 67 -2.92 -12.90 2.44
N GLU A 68 -4.20 -12.51 2.41
CA GLU A 68 -5.03 -12.60 1.21
C GLU A 68 -4.54 -11.65 0.11
N LEU A 69 -4.19 -10.41 0.44
CA LEU A 69 -3.60 -9.46 -0.51
C LEU A 69 -2.27 -9.97 -1.07
N LYS A 70 -1.44 -10.62 -0.25
CA LYS A 70 -0.18 -11.26 -0.67
C LYS A 70 -0.40 -12.37 -1.68
N LYS A 71 -1.46 -13.18 -1.53
CA LYS A 71 -1.81 -14.24 -2.49
C LYS A 71 -2.23 -13.65 -3.83
N ILE A 72 -3.10 -12.64 -3.80
CA ILE A 72 -3.55 -11.94 -5.01
C ILE A 72 -2.35 -11.36 -5.77
N LEU A 73 -1.41 -10.71 -5.08
CA LEU A 73 -0.21 -10.15 -5.71
C LEU A 73 0.64 -11.22 -6.42
N LYS A 74 0.77 -12.43 -5.86
CA LYS A 74 1.50 -13.55 -6.47
C LYS A 74 0.80 -14.13 -7.71
N GLU A 75 -0.53 -14.03 -7.76
CA GLU A 75 -1.36 -14.53 -8.87
C GLU A 75 -1.45 -13.55 -10.04
N ILE A 76 -1.16 -12.26 -9.83
CA ILE A 76 -1.10 -11.29 -10.91
C ILE A 76 0.10 -11.67 -11.80
N PRO A 77 -0.13 -12.13 -13.05
CA PRO A 77 0.96 -12.41 -13.96
C PRO A 77 1.77 -11.14 -14.13
N SER A 78 3.10 -11.28 -14.18
CA SER A 78 3.98 -10.19 -14.57
C SER A 78 3.70 -9.82 -16.03
N ASN A 79 2.60 -9.12 -16.29
CA ASN A 79 2.32 -8.43 -17.54
C ASN A 79 3.28 -7.24 -17.61
N ASN A 80 4.55 -7.57 -17.71
CA ASN A 80 5.61 -6.61 -17.80
C ASN A 80 5.83 -6.30 -19.28
N SER A 81 4.90 -5.53 -19.84
CA SER A 81 5.12 -4.75 -21.06
C SER A 81 6.14 -3.61 -20.83
N TYR A 82 6.75 -3.56 -19.64
CA TYR A 82 7.79 -2.63 -19.21
C TYR A 82 9.08 -3.38 -18.81
N LYS A 83 9.39 -4.51 -19.46
CA LYS A 83 10.78 -5.01 -19.53
C LYS A 83 11.58 -4.16 -20.52
#